data_AF-A0A9E1E7S8-F1
#
_entry.id   AF-A0A9E1E7S8-F1
#
_cell.length_a   1.000
_cell.length_b   1.000
_cell.length_c   1.000
_cell.angle_alpha   90.00
_cell.angle_beta   90.00
_cell.angle_gamma   90.00
#
_symmetry.space_group_name_H-M   'P 1'
#
loop_
_entity.id
_entity.type
_entity.pdbx_description
1 polymer ?
#
loop_
_entity_poly.entity_id
_entity_poly.type
_entity_poly.pdbx_seq_one_letter_code
_entity_poly.pdbx_strand_id
1 'polypeptide(L)' 'MSQEKVNRYKEEKANRKKMLQRQKFMNTVRKTVVSVVGVAVLGWVGYSAYNTYTESQPRESYEVDYSAVTEYLQGA' A
#
# COMPACT_ATOMS: atom_id res chain seq x y z
N MET A 1 -2.14 -8.19 -56.45
CA MET A 1 -2.25 -7.67 -55.07
C MET A 1 -2.73 -8.81 -54.19
N SER A 2 -1.85 -9.37 -53.34
CA SER A 2 -2.13 -10.58 -52.54
C SER A 2 -2.85 -10.23 -51.24
N GLN A 3 -3.78 -11.09 -50.80
CA GLN A 3 -4.55 -11.01 -49.55
C GLN A 3 -3.65 -10.77 -48.32
N GLU A 4 -2.40 -11.27 -48.35
CA GLU A 4 -1.39 -11.03 -47.32
C GLU A 4 -1.08 -9.55 -47.10
N LYS A 5 -0.95 -8.75 -48.17
CA LYS A 5 -0.71 -7.31 -48.03
C LYS A 5 -1.90 -6.60 -47.37
N VAL A 6 -3.12 -7.04 -47.66
CA VAL A 6 -4.35 -6.46 -47.10
C VAL A 6 -4.50 -6.83 -45.62
N ASN A 7 -4.23 -8.08 -45.25
CA ASN A 7 -4.26 -8.54 -43.86
C ASN A 7 -3.19 -7.83 -43.03
N ARG A 8 -1.95 -7.73 -43.52
CA ARG A 8 -0.91 -6.93 -42.86
C ARG A 8 -1.33 -5.48 -42.63
N TYR A 9 -1.97 -4.87 -43.63
CA TYR A 9 -2.46 -3.50 -43.50
C TYR A 9 -3.56 -3.35 -42.43
N LYS A 10 -4.45 -4.33 -42.31
CA LYS A 10 -5.46 -4.38 -41.25
C LYS A 10 -4.83 -4.60 -39.87
N GLU A 11 -3.85 -5.49 -39.78
CA GLU A 11 -3.14 -5.79 -38.53
C GLU A 11 -2.32 -4.60 -38.04
N GLU A 12 -1.58 -3.91 -38.91
CA GLU A 12 -0.85 -2.69 -38.53
C GLU A 12 -1.79 -1.59 -38.04
N LYS A 13 -2.95 -1.43 -38.68
CA LYS A 13 -3.95 -0.43 -38.28
C LYS A 13 -4.63 -0.79 -36.95
N ALA A 14 -4.86 -2.08 -36.69
CA ALA A 14 -5.41 -2.57 -35.43
C ALA A 14 -4.38 -2.46 -34.28
N ASN A 15 -3.11 -2.79 -34.54
CA ASN A 15 -2.05 -2.73 -33.54
C ASN A 15 -1.72 -1.29 -33.12
N ARG A 16 -1.87 -0.31 -34.01
CA ARG A 16 -1.67 1.11 -33.66
C ARG A 16 -2.57 1.56 -32.51
N LYS A 17 -3.85 1.17 -32.53
CA LYS A 17 -4.81 1.50 -31.46
C LYS A 17 -4.47 0.77 -30.16
N LYS A 18 -4.17 -0.53 -30.23
CA LYS A 18 -3.80 -1.34 -29.07
C LYS A 18 -2.53 -0.82 -28.38
N MET A 19 -1.52 -0.45 -29.17
CA MET A 19 -0.25 0.07 -28.66
C MET A 19 -0.41 1.43 -27.98
N LEU A 20 -1.20 2.34 -28.57
CA LEU A 20 -1.52 3.63 -27.95
C LEU A 20 -2.31 3.48 -26.64
N GLN A 21 -3.29 2.58 -26.61
CA GLN A 21 -4.03 2.28 -25.38
C GLN A 21 -3.13 1.69 -24.29
N ARG A 22 -2.24 0.76 -24.66
CA ARG A 22 -1.25 0.21 -23.71
C ARG A 22 -0.30 1.27 -23.19
N GLN A 23 0.23 2.16 -24.05
CA GLN A 23 1.09 3.24 -23.59
C GLN A 23 0.39 4.17 -22.60
N LYS A 24 -0.87 4.55 -22.87
CA LYS A 24 -1.67 5.36 -21.94
C LYS A 24 -1.89 4.63 -20.61
N PHE A 25 -2.26 3.35 -20.66
CA PHE A 25 -2.48 2.54 -19.46
C PHE A 25 -1.20 2.39 -18.63
N MET A 26 -0.07 2.08 -19.25
CA MET A 26 1.23 1.98 -18.56
C MET A 26 1.60 3.29 -17.85
N ASN A 27 1.32 4.44 -18.48
CA ASN A 27 1.61 5.74 -17.88
C ASN A 27 0.68 6.04 -16.69
N THR A 28 -0.59 5.65 -16.79
CA THR A 28 -1.55 5.74 -15.67
C THR A 28 -1.13 4.83 -14.52
N VAL A 29 -0.82 3.56 -14.78
CA VAL A 29 -0.36 2.60 -13.76
C VAL A 29 0.88 3.12 -13.04
N ARG A 30 1.86 3.67 -13.78
CA ARG A 30 3.05 4.26 -13.16
C ARG A 30 2.71 5.40 -12.19
N LYS A 31 1.81 6.31 -12.59
CA LYS A 31 1.34 7.40 -11.70
C LYS A 31 0.58 6.86 -10.49
N THR A 32 -0.26 5.84 -10.68
CA THR A 32 -1.00 5.19 -9.60
C THR A 32 -0.05 4.54 -8.59
N VAL A 33 0.96 3.79 -9.04
CA VAL A 33 1.94 3.16 -8.14
C VAL A 33 2.69 4.22 -7.32
N VAL A 34 3.16 5.29 -7.94
CA VAL A 34 3.84 6.39 -7.22
C VAL A 34 2.90 7.05 -6.21
N SER A 35 1.64 7.27 -6.58
CA SER A 35 0.64 7.83 -5.66
C SER A 35 0.35 6.91 -4.47
N VAL A 36 0.22 5.60 -4.70
CA VAL A 36 -0.03 4.62 -3.63
C VAL A 36 1.15 4.57 -2.66
N VAL A 37 2.38 4.55 -3.18
CA VAL A 37 3.59 4.59 -2.35
C VAL A 37 3.65 5.87 -1.53
N GLY A 38 3.32 7.03 -2.13
CA GLY A 38 3.26 8.30 -1.40
C GLY A 38 2.25 8.28 -0.24
N VAL A 39 1.03 7.77 -0.49
CA VAL A 39 0.00 7.64 0.55
C VAL A 39 0.41 6.66 1.65
N ALA A 40 1.05 5.54 1.28
CA ALA A 40 1.55 4.58 2.25
C ALA A 40 2.63 5.18 3.18
N VAL A 41 3.56 5.97 2.62
CA VAL A 41 4.58 6.68 3.41
C VAL A 41 3.95 7.74 4.31
N LEU A 42 3.00 8.53 3.79
CA LEU A 42 2.30 9.54 4.61
C LEU A 42 1.49 8.89 5.74
N GLY A 43 0.80 7.79 5.46
CA GLY A 43 0.08 7.02 6.48
C GLY A 43 1.01 6.43 7.54
N TRP A 44 2.16 5.89 7.12
CA TRP A 44 3.16 5.35 8.04
C TRP A 44 3.78 6.43 8.93
N VAL A 45 4.20 7.55 8.34
CA VAL A 45 4.78 8.67 9.09
C VAL A 45 3.76 9.28 10.04
N GLY A 46 2.49 9.42 9.63
CA GLY A 46 1.41 9.86 10.50
C GLY A 46 1.17 8.92 11.67
N TYR A 47 1.11 7.61 11.41
CA TYR A 47 0.96 6.59 12.46
C TYR A 47 2.16 6.55 13.41
N SER A 48 3.39 6.60 12.89
CA SER A 48 4.61 6.60 13.70
C SER A 48 4.75 7.87 14.54
N ALA A 49 4.46 9.04 13.97
CA ALA A 49 4.46 10.29 14.73
C ALA A 49 3.39 10.28 15.83
N TYR A 50 2.21 9.74 15.54
CA TYR A 50 1.15 9.58 16.55
C TYR A 50 1.54 8.58 17.62
N ASN A 51 2.12 7.43 17.25
CA ASN A 51 2.59 6.43 18.20
C ASN A 51 3.68 6.99 19.13
N THR A 52 4.67 7.71 18.57
CA THR A 52 5.72 8.37 19.34
C THR A 52 5.17 9.49 20.23
N TYR A 53 4.15 10.23 19.76
CA TYR A 53 3.49 11.27 20.56
C TYR A 53 2.64 10.67 21.69
N THR A 54 1.90 9.60 21.42
CA THR A 54 1.16 8.83 22.44
C THR A 54 2.11 8.14 23.43
N GLU A 55 3.32 7.78 23.01
CA GLU A 55 4.39 7.24 23.87
C GLU A 55 5.08 8.29 24.75
N SER A 56 5.11 9.55 24.31
CA SER A 56 5.69 10.67 25.06
C SER A 56 4.68 11.41 25.92
N GLN A 57 3.38 11.15 25.75
CA GLN A 57 2.41 11.40 26.82
C GLN A 57 2.67 10.40 27.96
N PRO A 58 2.57 10.83 29.23
CA PRO A 58 2.77 9.95 30.37
C PRO A 58 1.71 8.84 30.26
N ARG A 59 2.11 7.65 29.77
CA ARG A 59 1.32 6.45 29.94
C ARG A 59 1.11 6.35 31.44
N GLU A 60 -0.14 6.42 31.91
CA GLU A 60 -0.46 6.06 33.27
C GLU A 60 -0.02 4.61 33.45
N SER A 61 1.20 4.44 33.95
CA SER A 61 1.71 3.17 34.41
C SER A 61 0.88 2.83 35.62
N TYR A 62 -0.25 2.18 35.39
CA TYR A 62 -0.95 1.48 36.44
C TYR A 62 0.00 0.36 36.89
N GLU A 63 0.70 0.59 38.00
CA GLU A 63 1.30 -0.50 38.76
C GLU A 63 0.15 -1.41 39.18
N VAL A 64 -0.08 -2.46 38.39
CA VAL A 64 -1.06 -3.49 38.73
C VAL A 64 -0.46 -4.24 39.90
N ASP A 65 -1.06 -4.09 41.08
CA ASP A 65 -0.64 -4.81 42.28
C ASP A 65 -1.04 -6.28 42.14
N TYR A 66 -0.04 -7.16 42.01
CA TYR A 66 -0.19 -8.62 41.91
C TYR A 66 -0.09 -9.35 43.25
N SER A 67 -0.10 -8.62 44.37
CA SER A 67 -0.05 -9.19 45.72
C SER A 67 -1.12 -10.26 45.94
N ALA A 68 -2.37 -9.97 45.56
CA ALA A 68 -3.49 -10.90 45.70
C ALA A 68 -3.31 -12.21 44.92
N VAL A 69 -2.71 -12.17 43.73
CA VAL A 69 -2.44 -13.37 42.93
C VAL A 69 -1.29 -14.17 43.52
N THR A 70 -0.27 -13.46 44.01
CA THR A 70 0.91 -14.08 44.63
C THR A 70 0.56 -14.78 45.94
N GLU A 71 -0.28 -14.16 46.77
CA GLU A 71 -0.76 -14.73 48.02
C GLU A 71 -1.65 -15.95 47.80
N TYR A 72 -2.50 -15.94 46.76
CA TYR A 72 -3.29 -17.12 46.37
C TYR A 72 -2.42 -18.30 45.92
N LEU A 73 -1.37 -18.03 45.14
CA LEU A 73 -0.46 -19.07 44.66
C LEU A 73 0.48 -19.61 45.74
N GLN A 74 0.78 -18.82 46.77
CA GLN A 74 1.62 -19.24 47.91
C GLN A 74 0.80 -19.84 49.07
N GLY A 75 -0.50 -19.55 49.14
CA GLY A 75 -1.42 -20.06 50.15
C GLY A 75 -2.11 -21.38 49.77
N ALA A 76 -1.79 -21.96 48.60
CA ALA A 76 -2.19 -23.29 48.15
C ALA A 76 -0.99 -24.25 48.18
#